data_AF-V9L8C4-F1
#
_entry.id   AF-V9L8C4-F1
#
_cell.length_a   1.000
_cell.length_b   1.000
_cell.length_c   1.000
_cell.angle_alpha   90.00
_cell.angle_beta   90.00
_cell.angle_gamma   90.00
#
_symmetry.space_group_name_H-M   'P 1'
#
loop_
_entity.id
_entity.type
_entity.pdbx_description
1 polymer ?
#
loop_
_entity_poly.entity_id
_entity_poly.type
_entity_poly.pdbx_seq_one_letter_code
_entity_poly.pdbx_strand_id
1 'polypeptide(L)'
;RPVEEVVSEAWDSLIVAPRVGWTRVAVGVNACVDVVVSGVGLLRALSLVPGTSHDHEAMNSSEQLQDTFAHFMDRGAAAERLFADRDAFLSIAQTASVQPGAKHFVGGNAALIGHKMVTHSNLSVLLCGPVGPKLHELLDDRIIVPPESLQEVDEYHLILEYQAGESWGEIKAPQANRFIFSHDVSNNEMNMMEAFVGSLEEFNPELIVLSGLHMMEGQEKEMREKRLQEIGLLISEISNEVPIHLELASMTDPAYMTDILHQILPIVNSVGLNEQELLFISQSGLGPYSSQASWDGIPDVGKVSDIIFWMLQNYGR
;
A
#
# COMPACT_ATOMS: atom_id res chain seq x y z
N ARG A 1 6.96 29.90 25.48
CA ARG A 1 7.26 29.21 24.21
C ARG A 1 6.52 27.88 24.24
N PRO A 2 5.72 27.53 23.22
CA PRO A 2 5.06 26.24 23.09
C PRO A 2 6.09 25.10 23.09
N VAL A 3 5.71 23.93 23.61
CA VAL A 3 6.62 22.76 23.66
C VAL A 3 7.01 22.33 22.25
N GLU A 4 6.07 22.45 21.32
CA GLU A 4 6.22 22.14 19.90
C GLU A 4 7.29 23.00 19.23
N GLU A 5 7.38 24.28 19.58
CA GLU A 5 8.42 25.19 19.06
C GLU A 5 9.80 24.79 19.57
N VAL A 6 9.90 24.37 20.84
CA VAL A 6 11.16 23.89 21.43
C VAL A 6 11.63 22.60 20.75
N VAL A 7 10.72 21.66 20.51
CA VAL A 7 11.03 20.39 19.83
C VAL A 7 11.43 20.63 18.38
N SER A 8 10.71 21.49 17.66
CA SER A 8 11.02 21.83 16.27
C SER A 8 12.41 22.46 16.14
N GLU A 9 12.74 23.45 16.97
CA GLU A 9 14.08 24.08 16.96
C GLU A 9 15.18 23.07 17.29
N ALA A 10 14.92 22.13 18.21
CA ALA A 10 15.87 21.07 18.52
C ALA A 10 16.10 20.13 17.32
N TRP A 11 15.03 19.75 16.60
CA TRP A 11 15.14 18.96 15.37
C TRP A 11 15.88 19.68 14.26
N ASP A 12 15.62 20.98 14.05
CA ASP A 12 16.33 21.80 13.05
C ASP A 12 17.84 21.80 13.30
N SER A 13 18.26 21.71 14.57
CA SER A 13 19.67 21.65 14.95
C SER A 13 20.29 20.24 14.87
N LEU A 14 19.48 19.19 15.03
CA LEU A 14 19.95 17.81 15.17
C LEU A 14 19.92 17.04 13.84
N ILE A 15 18.95 17.30 12.97
CA ILE A 15 18.76 16.58 11.71
C ILE A 15 19.79 17.08 10.70
N VAL A 16 20.78 16.23 10.43
CA VAL A 16 21.80 16.47 9.39
C VAL A 16 21.93 15.23 8.51
N ALA A 17 22.20 15.44 7.23
CA ALA A 17 22.45 14.35 6.30
C ALA A 17 23.67 13.51 6.76
N PRO A 18 23.67 12.18 6.52
CA PRO A 18 24.82 11.34 6.81
C PRO A 18 26.04 11.78 5.99
N ARG A 19 27.26 11.49 6.49
CA ARG A 19 28.52 11.84 5.81
C ARG A 19 28.67 11.19 4.43
N VAL A 20 28.15 9.97 4.31
CA VAL A 20 28.06 9.23 3.06
C VAL A 20 26.57 9.05 2.81
N GLY A 21 26.08 9.68 1.75
CA GLY A 21 24.69 9.56 1.31
C GLY A 21 24.62 8.66 0.08
N TRP A 22 23.43 8.13 -0.16
CA TRP A 22 23.11 7.44 -1.39
C TRP A 22 22.96 8.44 -2.53
N THR A 23 23.10 7.94 -3.75
CA THR A 23 22.92 8.64 -5.03
C THR A 23 22.00 7.88 -5.97
N ARG A 24 21.82 6.57 -5.78
CA ARG A 24 20.93 5.71 -6.58
C ARG A 24 20.11 4.81 -5.67
N VAL A 25 18.79 4.92 -5.74
CA VAL A 25 17.85 4.12 -4.94
C VAL A 25 16.86 3.44 -5.88
N ALA A 26 16.72 2.13 -5.76
CA ALA A 26 15.71 1.36 -6.49
C ALA A 26 14.55 1.02 -5.56
N VAL A 27 13.31 1.23 -6.01
CA VAL A 27 12.10 1.05 -5.21
C VAL A 27 11.08 0.20 -5.97
N GLY A 28 10.45 -0.76 -5.28
CA GLY A 28 9.42 -1.61 -5.87
C GLY A 28 8.59 -2.39 -4.84
N VAL A 29 7.53 -3.11 -5.19
CA VAL A 29 6.93 -3.12 -6.53
C VAL A 29 5.47 -2.67 -6.57
N ASN A 30 4.82 -2.36 -5.44
CA ASN A 30 3.42 -1.94 -5.49
C ASN A 30 3.23 -0.47 -5.91
N ALA A 31 2.40 -0.26 -6.93
CA ALA A 31 2.12 1.06 -7.51
C ALA A 31 0.70 1.10 -8.08
N CYS A 32 -0.04 2.19 -7.88
CA CYS A 32 -1.39 2.34 -8.43
C CYS A 32 -1.77 3.83 -8.57
N VAL A 33 -2.97 4.11 -9.09
CA VAL A 33 -3.58 5.44 -9.11
C VAL A 33 -4.79 5.44 -8.18
N ASP A 34 -4.70 6.22 -7.11
CA ASP A 34 -5.83 6.47 -6.23
C ASP A 34 -6.73 7.55 -6.85
N VAL A 35 -8.00 7.23 -7.06
CA VAL A 35 -9.02 8.16 -7.56
C VAL A 35 -9.99 8.48 -6.43
N VAL A 36 -9.81 9.65 -5.84
CA VAL A 36 -10.70 10.15 -4.78
C VAL A 36 -11.84 10.93 -5.39
N VAL A 37 -13.07 10.51 -5.11
CA VAL A 37 -14.28 11.04 -5.73
C VAL A 37 -15.48 11.00 -4.77
N SER A 38 -16.48 11.86 -4.98
CA SER A 38 -17.76 11.74 -4.27
C SER A 38 -18.43 10.44 -4.68
N GLY A 39 -18.67 9.55 -3.71
CA GLY A 39 -19.30 8.24 -3.94
C GLY A 39 -20.72 8.38 -4.49
N VAL A 40 -21.53 9.23 -3.88
CA VAL A 40 -22.89 9.52 -4.37
C VAL A 40 -22.84 10.18 -5.76
N GLY A 41 -21.87 11.05 -6.00
CA GLY A 41 -21.66 11.68 -7.30
C GLY A 41 -21.34 10.65 -8.40
N LEU A 42 -20.46 9.69 -8.12
CA LEU A 42 -20.08 8.64 -9.06
C LEU A 42 -21.25 7.72 -9.38
N LEU A 43 -21.95 7.25 -8.35
CA LEU A 43 -23.09 6.36 -8.54
C LEU A 43 -24.20 7.03 -9.36
N ARG A 44 -24.43 8.34 -9.16
CA ARG A 44 -25.34 9.12 -10.01
C ARG A 44 -24.84 9.24 -11.45
N ALA A 45 -23.53 9.44 -11.66
CA ALA A 45 -22.95 9.51 -13.00
C ALA A 45 -23.07 8.18 -13.76
N LEU A 46 -23.00 7.06 -13.04
CA LEU A 46 -23.27 5.70 -13.54
C LEU A 46 -24.77 5.39 -13.70
N SER A 47 -25.65 6.37 -13.44
CA SER A 47 -27.12 6.20 -13.46
C SER A 47 -27.64 5.16 -12.46
N LEU A 48 -26.93 4.95 -11.36
CA LEU A 48 -27.34 4.07 -10.27
C LEU A 48 -28.19 4.80 -9.23
N VAL A 49 -29.15 4.07 -8.67
CA VAL A 49 -30.06 4.53 -7.62
C VAL A 49 -29.71 3.84 -6.30
N PRO A 50 -30.22 4.26 -5.14
CA PRO A 50 -29.93 3.54 -3.90
C PRO A 50 -30.43 2.08 -3.95
N GLY A 51 -29.57 1.15 -3.54
CA GLY A 51 -29.84 -0.28 -3.51
C GLY A 51 -30.53 -0.79 -2.25
N THR A 52 -30.47 -2.10 -2.04
CA THR A 52 -31.06 -2.82 -0.89
C THR A 52 -30.20 -2.78 0.38
N SER A 53 -29.04 -2.08 0.36
CA SER A 53 -28.12 -1.94 1.49
C SER A 53 -27.54 -3.29 1.97
N HIS A 54 -27.04 -4.08 1.01
CA HIS A 54 -26.46 -5.40 1.23
C HIS A 54 -24.94 -5.40 1.00
N ASP A 55 -24.18 -6.00 1.92
CA ASP A 55 -22.73 -6.15 1.78
C ASP A 55 -22.40 -7.37 0.94
N HIS A 56 -21.54 -7.19 -0.05
CA HIS A 56 -20.95 -8.25 -0.85
C HIS A 56 -19.46 -8.37 -0.54
N GLU A 57 -18.97 -9.58 -0.29
CA GLU A 57 -17.52 -9.82 -0.06
C GLU A 57 -16.69 -9.46 -1.30
N ALA A 58 -17.21 -9.74 -2.49
CA ALA A 58 -16.66 -9.29 -3.77
C ALA A 58 -17.79 -8.83 -4.71
N MET A 59 -17.53 -7.78 -5.47
CA MET A 59 -18.50 -7.16 -6.37
C MET A 59 -18.22 -7.59 -7.81
N ASN A 60 -19.25 -8.02 -8.53
CA ASN A 60 -19.17 -8.49 -9.92
C ASN A 60 -20.00 -7.63 -10.87
N SER A 61 -20.77 -6.68 -10.34
CA SER A 61 -21.68 -5.85 -11.15
C SER A 61 -21.91 -4.48 -10.53
N SER A 62 -22.48 -3.57 -11.31
CA SER A 62 -22.83 -2.22 -10.84
C SER A 62 -23.93 -2.25 -9.77
N GLU A 63 -24.83 -3.23 -9.82
CA GLU A 63 -25.85 -3.44 -8.78
C GLU A 63 -25.22 -3.82 -7.45
N GLN A 64 -24.22 -4.72 -7.46
CA GLN A 64 -23.50 -5.11 -6.25
C GLN A 64 -22.67 -3.96 -5.70
N LEU A 65 -22.08 -3.12 -6.57
CA LEU A 65 -21.43 -1.88 -6.15
C LEU A 65 -22.41 -0.93 -5.45
N GLN A 66 -23.59 -0.73 -6.05
CA GLN A 66 -24.65 0.09 -5.48
C GLN A 66 -25.12 -0.44 -4.11
N ASP A 67 -25.36 -1.74 -3.99
CA ASP A 67 -25.82 -2.37 -2.75
C ASP A 67 -24.77 -2.26 -1.64
N THR A 68 -23.51 -2.54 -1.98
CA THR A 68 -22.39 -2.53 -1.04
C THR A 68 -22.06 -1.11 -0.57
N PHE A 69 -22.01 -0.14 -1.49
CA PHE A 69 -21.81 1.26 -1.11
C PHE A 69 -22.94 1.77 -0.20
N ALA A 70 -24.20 1.46 -0.54
CA ALA A 70 -25.36 1.79 0.29
C ALA A 70 -25.23 1.22 1.71
N HIS A 71 -24.78 -0.04 1.82
CA HIS A 71 -24.57 -0.72 3.10
C HIS A 71 -23.60 0.03 4.03
N PHE A 72 -22.45 0.44 3.49
CA PHE A 72 -21.41 1.12 4.26
C PHE A 72 -21.72 2.59 4.52
N MET A 73 -22.31 3.29 3.54
CA MET A 73 -22.75 4.67 3.71
C MET A 73 -23.78 4.80 4.83
N ASP A 74 -24.78 3.92 4.90
CA ASP A 74 -25.82 3.91 5.93
C ASP A 74 -25.24 3.73 7.35
N ARG A 75 -24.12 3.00 7.45
CA ARG A 75 -23.39 2.77 8.71
C ARG A 75 -22.31 3.81 8.99
N GLY A 76 -21.95 4.61 8.00
CA GLY A 76 -20.79 5.50 8.04
C GLY A 76 -19.47 4.76 8.28
N ALA A 77 -19.34 3.53 7.77
CA ALA A 77 -18.21 2.64 8.03
C ALA A 77 -17.26 2.56 6.84
N ALA A 78 -15.97 2.41 7.12
CA ALA A 78 -14.97 2.17 6.09
C ALA A 78 -15.06 0.73 5.61
N ALA A 79 -14.86 0.52 4.31
CA ALA A 79 -14.67 -0.80 3.74
C ALA A 79 -13.87 -0.73 2.45
N GLU A 80 -13.26 -1.85 2.12
CA GLU A 80 -12.53 -2.08 0.89
C GLU A 80 -12.98 -3.41 0.28
N ARG A 81 -13.16 -3.44 -1.04
CA ARG A 81 -13.70 -4.61 -1.75
C ARG A 81 -13.01 -4.85 -3.09
N LEU A 82 -12.91 -6.12 -3.47
CA LEU A 82 -12.55 -6.51 -4.82
C LEU A 82 -13.74 -6.28 -5.77
N PHE A 83 -13.46 -5.73 -6.95
CA PHE A 83 -14.37 -5.75 -8.09
C PHE A 83 -13.86 -6.79 -9.11
N ALA A 84 -14.55 -7.90 -9.26
CA ALA A 84 -14.06 -9.07 -10.00
C ALA A 84 -14.18 -8.94 -11.53
N ASP A 85 -15.18 -8.24 -12.06
CA ASP A 85 -15.30 -8.01 -13.52
C ASP A 85 -14.40 -6.85 -13.96
N ARG A 86 -13.30 -7.20 -14.64
CA ARG A 86 -12.29 -6.26 -15.13
C ARG A 86 -12.84 -5.19 -16.05
N ASP A 87 -13.62 -5.57 -17.05
CA ASP A 87 -14.05 -4.63 -18.10
C ASP A 87 -15.11 -3.66 -17.55
N ALA A 88 -16.01 -4.17 -16.70
CA ALA A 88 -16.93 -3.34 -15.95
C ALA A 88 -16.19 -2.38 -14.99
N PHE A 89 -15.18 -2.87 -14.28
CA PHE A 89 -14.35 -2.03 -13.41
C PHE A 89 -13.66 -0.91 -14.17
N LEU A 90 -13.01 -1.20 -15.31
CA LEU A 90 -12.32 -0.19 -16.11
C LEU A 90 -13.28 0.89 -16.64
N SER A 91 -14.50 0.51 -17.04
CA SER A 91 -15.55 1.46 -17.42
C SER A 91 -15.94 2.39 -16.26
N ILE A 92 -16.06 1.84 -15.05
CA ILE A 92 -16.34 2.61 -13.83
C ILE A 92 -15.17 3.53 -13.48
N ALA A 93 -13.94 3.05 -13.55
CA ALA A 93 -12.73 3.83 -13.26
C ALA A 93 -12.55 5.00 -14.23
N GLN A 94 -12.83 4.80 -15.52
CA GLN A 94 -12.86 5.88 -16.52
C GLN A 94 -13.90 6.93 -16.16
N THR A 95 -15.11 6.52 -15.76
CA THR A 95 -16.17 7.44 -15.34
C THR A 95 -15.79 8.22 -14.08
N ALA A 96 -15.20 7.55 -13.08
CA ALA A 96 -14.72 8.17 -11.86
C ALA A 96 -13.61 9.19 -12.14
N SER A 97 -12.67 8.83 -13.00
CA SER A 97 -11.50 9.65 -13.35
C SER A 97 -11.87 10.99 -14.02
N VAL A 98 -12.97 11.02 -14.79
CA VAL A 98 -13.44 12.25 -15.47
C VAL A 98 -14.53 12.99 -14.69
N GLN A 99 -14.95 12.49 -13.52
CA GLN A 99 -16.00 13.12 -12.74
C GLN A 99 -15.54 14.50 -12.24
N PRO A 100 -16.42 15.53 -12.28
CA PRO A 100 -16.10 16.83 -11.71
C PRO A 100 -15.66 16.74 -10.25
N GLY A 101 -14.44 17.21 -9.96
CA GLY A 101 -13.86 17.20 -8.62
C GLY A 101 -13.13 15.91 -8.24
N ALA A 102 -13.03 14.92 -9.13
CA ALA A 102 -12.16 13.77 -8.94
C ALA A 102 -10.71 14.24 -8.78
N LYS A 103 -9.99 13.62 -7.84
CA LYS A 103 -8.57 13.86 -7.60
C LYS A 103 -7.81 12.56 -7.82
N HIS A 104 -6.67 12.68 -8.48
CA HIS A 104 -5.78 11.56 -8.76
C HIS A 104 -4.52 11.70 -7.93
N PHE A 105 -4.13 10.62 -7.28
CA PHE A 105 -2.91 10.56 -6.47
C PHE A 105 -2.07 9.36 -6.89
N VAL A 106 -0.75 9.49 -6.72
CA VAL A 106 0.17 8.34 -6.73
C VAL A 106 -0.19 7.46 -5.54
N GLY A 107 -0.56 6.21 -5.81
CA GLY A 107 -0.87 5.19 -4.80
C GLY A 107 0.15 4.06 -4.82
N GLY A 108 0.12 3.23 -3.78
CA GLY A 108 1.06 2.14 -3.57
C GLY A 108 2.32 2.58 -2.81
N ASN A 109 2.71 1.78 -1.81
CA ASN A 109 3.80 2.11 -0.90
C ASN A 109 5.12 2.35 -1.65
N ALA A 110 5.47 1.48 -2.61
CA ALA A 110 6.70 1.63 -3.36
C ALA A 110 6.70 2.92 -4.19
N ALA A 111 5.61 3.23 -4.89
CA ALA A 111 5.51 4.47 -5.67
C ALA A 111 5.56 5.72 -4.77
N LEU A 112 4.89 5.71 -3.62
CA LEU A 112 4.94 6.80 -2.63
C LEU A 112 6.34 6.99 -2.04
N ILE A 113 7.05 5.91 -1.72
CA ILE A 113 8.45 5.96 -1.28
C ILE A 113 9.32 6.57 -2.37
N GLY A 114 9.20 6.11 -3.62
CA GLY A 114 9.92 6.66 -4.77
C GLY A 114 9.67 8.17 -4.93
N HIS A 115 8.41 8.58 -4.84
CA HIS A 115 7.98 9.97 -4.91
C HIS A 115 8.51 10.82 -3.74
N LYS A 116 8.68 10.24 -2.54
CA LYS A 116 9.35 10.94 -1.43
C LYS A 116 10.86 11.04 -1.66
N MET A 117 11.50 9.98 -2.12
CA MET A 117 12.95 9.95 -2.34
C MET A 117 13.38 10.96 -3.40
N VAL A 118 12.64 11.06 -4.51
CA VAL A 118 12.98 11.95 -5.63
C VAL A 118 12.93 13.44 -5.25
N THR A 119 12.29 13.81 -4.14
CA THR A 119 12.35 15.20 -3.62
C THR A 119 13.77 15.64 -3.27
N HIS A 120 14.72 14.72 -3.11
CA HIS A 120 16.13 15.00 -2.92
C HIS A 120 16.87 15.02 -4.25
N SER A 121 17.32 16.20 -4.68
CA SER A 121 17.94 16.42 -5.99
C SER A 121 19.21 15.62 -6.29
N ASN A 122 19.87 15.07 -5.26
CA ASN A 122 21.07 14.26 -5.39
C ASN A 122 20.78 12.76 -5.53
N LEU A 123 19.51 12.34 -5.49
CA LEU A 123 19.09 10.96 -5.67
C LEU A 123 18.54 10.74 -7.08
N SER A 124 19.10 9.76 -7.77
CA SER A 124 18.46 9.07 -8.89
C SER A 124 17.56 7.97 -8.31
N VAL A 125 16.30 7.93 -8.74
CA VAL A 125 15.31 7.00 -8.22
C VAL A 125 14.80 6.14 -9.36
N LEU A 126 14.97 4.81 -9.24
CA LEU A 126 14.30 3.84 -10.09
C LEU A 126 13.03 3.36 -9.37
N LEU A 127 11.91 3.36 -10.07
CA LEU A 127 10.65 2.77 -9.60
C LEU A 127 10.22 1.67 -10.57
N CYS A 128 9.99 0.48 -10.05
CA CYS A 128 9.32 -0.59 -10.79
C CYS A 128 8.02 -0.97 -10.06
N GLY A 129 6.98 -1.21 -10.84
CA GLY A 129 5.62 -1.48 -10.41
C GLY A 129 4.66 -1.37 -11.60
N PRO A 130 3.37 -1.67 -11.44
CA PRO A 130 2.44 -1.64 -12.57
C PRO A 130 2.11 -0.19 -12.96
N VAL A 131 2.98 0.41 -13.79
CA VAL A 131 2.92 1.83 -14.17
C VAL A 131 2.23 1.97 -15.52
N GLY A 132 0.97 2.37 -15.49
CA GLY A 132 0.23 2.75 -16.68
C GLY A 132 0.43 4.22 -17.06
N PRO A 133 -0.26 4.69 -18.12
CA PRO A 133 -0.11 6.05 -18.63
C PRO A 133 -0.47 7.13 -17.61
N LYS A 134 -1.51 6.92 -16.79
CA LYS A 134 -1.96 7.93 -15.83
C LYS A 134 -1.02 8.03 -14.65
N LEU A 135 -0.54 6.90 -14.12
CA LEU A 135 0.44 6.88 -13.06
C LEU A 135 1.75 7.53 -13.52
N HIS A 136 2.19 7.20 -14.74
CA HIS A 136 3.38 7.83 -15.32
C HIS A 136 3.25 9.35 -15.44
N GLU A 137 2.07 9.88 -15.77
CA GLU A 137 1.77 11.33 -15.77
C GLU A 137 1.85 11.95 -14.36
N LEU A 138 1.48 11.20 -13.32
CA LEU A 138 1.45 11.68 -11.94
C LEU A 138 2.81 11.62 -11.24
N LEU A 139 3.72 10.76 -11.70
CA LEU A 139 5.06 10.65 -11.15
C LEU A 139 5.92 11.87 -11.52
N ASP A 140 6.91 12.18 -10.67
CA ASP A 140 7.92 13.20 -10.98
C ASP A 140 8.78 12.73 -12.17
N ASP A 141 9.01 13.59 -13.17
CA ASP A 141 9.77 13.29 -14.39
C ASP A 141 11.19 12.75 -14.14
N ARG A 142 11.73 12.92 -12.92
CA ARG A 142 13.06 12.42 -12.52
C ARG A 142 13.03 10.97 -12.03
N ILE A 143 11.85 10.39 -11.81
CA ILE A 143 11.71 8.97 -11.49
C ILE A 143 11.92 8.17 -12.78
N ILE A 144 12.88 7.25 -12.73
CA ILE A 144 13.18 6.36 -13.84
C ILE A 144 12.27 5.14 -13.71
N VAL A 145 11.38 4.96 -14.67
CA VAL A 145 10.54 3.76 -14.79
C VAL A 145 11.09 2.92 -15.95
N PRO A 146 11.56 1.68 -15.70
CA PRO A 146 12.03 0.80 -16.77
C PRO A 146 10.93 0.54 -17.81
N PRO A 147 11.25 0.45 -19.11
CA PRO A 147 10.25 0.13 -20.14
C PRO A 147 9.48 -1.16 -19.87
N GLU A 148 10.14 -2.16 -19.26
CA GLU A 148 9.55 -3.45 -18.86
C GLU A 148 8.51 -3.31 -17.74
N SER A 149 8.52 -2.19 -17.02
CA SER A 149 7.58 -1.85 -15.95
C SER A 149 6.38 -1.03 -16.45
N LEU A 150 6.41 -0.56 -17.70
CA LEU A 150 5.31 0.20 -18.29
C LEU A 150 4.23 -0.74 -18.81
N GLN A 151 2.97 -0.41 -18.54
CA GLN A 151 1.80 -1.17 -19.01
C GLN A 151 0.78 -0.28 -19.71
N GLU A 152 -0.14 -0.88 -20.45
CA GLU A 152 -1.16 -0.13 -21.24
C GLU A 152 -2.26 0.48 -20.37
N VAL A 153 -2.54 -0.11 -19.20
CA VAL A 153 -3.66 0.24 -18.33
C VAL A 153 -3.16 0.39 -16.91
N ASP A 154 -3.49 1.48 -16.22
CA ASP A 154 -3.14 1.66 -14.80
C ASP A 154 -3.95 0.73 -13.89
N GLU A 155 -3.37 0.37 -12.74
CA GLU A 155 -4.14 -0.16 -11.61
C GLU A 155 -4.82 1.00 -10.87
N TYR A 156 -6.15 1.06 -10.93
CA TYR A 156 -6.93 2.10 -10.27
C TYR A 156 -7.50 1.63 -8.95
N HIS A 157 -7.44 2.48 -7.94
CA HIS A 157 -8.07 2.30 -6.64
C HIS A 157 -9.12 3.40 -6.48
N LEU A 158 -10.40 3.03 -6.50
CA LEU A 158 -11.49 4.00 -6.47
C LEU A 158 -11.91 4.26 -5.03
N ILE A 159 -11.66 5.47 -4.55
CA ILE A 159 -11.95 5.92 -3.19
C ILE A 159 -13.19 6.80 -3.22
N LEU A 160 -14.33 6.22 -2.87
CA LEU A 160 -15.63 6.87 -2.87
C LEU A 160 -15.89 7.49 -1.49
N GLU A 161 -15.68 8.79 -1.37
CA GLU A 161 -15.94 9.55 -0.14
C GLU A 161 -17.42 9.93 -0.02
N TYR A 162 -17.91 9.94 1.22
CA TYR A 162 -19.19 10.53 1.59
C TYR A 162 -19.06 11.32 2.89
N GLN A 163 -19.82 12.41 3.00
CA GLN A 163 -19.76 13.34 4.13
C GLN A 163 -20.83 13.03 5.19
N ALA A 164 -20.60 13.47 6.43
CA ALA A 164 -21.60 13.36 7.49
C ALA A 164 -22.88 14.12 7.09
N GLY A 165 -24.01 13.43 7.13
CA GLY A 165 -25.32 13.94 6.74
C GLY A 165 -25.59 13.98 5.24
N GLU A 166 -24.67 13.51 4.40
CA GLU A 166 -24.91 13.33 2.96
C GLU A 166 -26.01 12.30 2.71
N SER A 167 -26.83 12.54 1.69
CA SER A 167 -27.98 11.69 1.38
C SER A 167 -27.96 11.14 -0.04
N TRP A 168 -28.32 9.86 -0.15
CA TRP A 168 -28.55 9.17 -1.40
C TRP A 168 -29.89 8.41 -1.30
N GLY A 169 -30.95 9.03 -1.81
CA GLY A 169 -32.33 8.62 -1.53
C GLY A 169 -32.65 8.74 -0.05
N GLU A 170 -33.17 7.67 0.55
CA GLU A 170 -33.50 7.60 1.98
C GLU A 170 -32.28 7.34 2.88
N ILE A 171 -31.14 6.95 2.30
CA ILE A 171 -29.90 6.70 3.05
C ILE A 171 -29.27 8.03 3.44
N LYS A 172 -28.85 8.14 4.70
CA LYS A 172 -28.14 9.31 5.21
C LYS A 172 -26.93 8.88 6.02
N ALA A 173 -25.75 9.31 5.60
CA ALA A 173 -24.51 8.94 6.26
C ALA A 173 -24.43 9.53 7.68
N PRO A 174 -24.25 8.72 8.74
CA PRO A 174 -24.16 9.21 10.11
C PRO A 174 -22.85 9.95 10.39
N GLN A 175 -21.78 9.62 9.66
CA GLN A 175 -20.46 10.23 9.75
C GLN A 175 -19.76 10.20 8.39
N ALA A 176 -18.74 11.05 8.23
CA ALA A 176 -17.93 11.05 7.02
C ALA A 176 -17.03 9.82 6.98
N ASN A 177 -16.95 9.15 5.84
CA ASN A 177 -16.05 8.03 5.63
C ASN A 177 -15.82 7.79 4.13
N ARG A 178 -15.10 6.71 3.79
CA ARG A 178 -14.88 6.28 2.41
C ARG A 178 -15.18 4.80 2.21
N PHE A 179 -15.54 4.45 0.99
CA PHE A 179 -15.63 3.09 0.48
C PHE A 179 -14.61 2.92 -0.66
N ILE A 180 -13.77 1.89 -0.60
CA ILE A 180 -12.69 1.66 -1.57
C ILE A 180 -12.98 0.39 -2.37
N PHE A 181 -12.69 0.40 -3.66
CA PHE A 181 -12.63 -0.84 -4.43
C PHE A 181 -11.68 -0.75 -5.61
N SER A 182 -11.14 -1.90 -6.00
CA SER A 182 -10.18 -2.04 -7.08
C SER A 182 -10.36 -3.39 -7.80
N HIS A 183 -9.82 -3.47 -9.02
CA HIS A 183 -9.53 -4.73 -9.72
C HIS A 183 -8.02 -4.81 -9.93
N ASP A 184 -7.28 -4.96 -8.83
CA ASP A 184 -5.81 -4.86 -8.86
C ASP A 184 -5.16 -6.25 -8.89
N VAL A 185 -5.01 -6.81 -10.08
CA VAL A 185 -4.36 -8.13 -10.22
C VAL A 185 -2.84 -7.99 -10.11
N SER A 186 -2.28 -6.91 -10.68
CA SER A 186 -0.84 -6.77 -10.81
C SER A 186 -0.12 -6.67 -9.46
N ASN A 187 -0.63 -5.84 -8.55
CA ASN A 187 -0.04 -5.71 -7.22
C ASN A 187 -0.31 -6.95 -6.36
N ASN A 188 -1.50 -7.56 -6.49
CA ASN A 188 -1.85 -8.76 -5.74
C ASN A 188 -1.01 -9.99 -6.11
N GLU A 189 -0.46 -10.04 -7.32
CA GLU A 189 0.48 -11.08 -7.76
C GLU A 189 1.95 -10.64 -7.64
N MET A 190 2.20 -9.38 -7.26
CA MET A 190 3.51 -8.74 -7.34
C MET A 190 4.21 -9.02 -8.68
N ASN A 191 3.47 -8.90 -9.79
CA ASN A 191 3.90 -9.35 -11.12
C ASN A 191 5.11 -8.58 -11.69
N MET A 192 5.45 -7.43 -11.11
CA MET A 192 6.60 -6.61 -11.49
C MET A 192 7.89 -6.94 -10.73
N MET A 193 7.89 -7.95 -9.85
CA MET A 193 9.09 -8.33 -9.09
C MET A 193 10.26 -8.75 -10.01
N GLU A 194 9.98 -9.53 -11.05
CA GLU A 194 11.00 -9.99 -12.01
C GLU A 194 11.57 -8.82 -12.82
N ALA A 195 10.72 -7.92 -13.30
CA ALA A 195 11.14 -6.71 -14.01
C ALA A 195 11.99 -5.81 -13.09
N PHE A 196 11.60 -5.69 -11.83
CA PHE A 196 12.35 -4.93 -10.83
C PHE A 196 13.75 -5.50 -10.66
N VAL A 197 13.88 -6.79 -10.36
CA VAL A 197 15.17 -7.46 -10.17
C VAL A 197 16.04 -7.40 -11.43
N GLY A 198 15.43 -7.61 -12.61
CA GLY A 198 16.12 -7.51 -13.90
C GLY A 198 16.71 -6.12 -14.18
N SER A 199 16.11 -5.05 -13.63
CA SER A 199 16.59 -3.67 -13.80
C SER A 199 17.75 -3.29 -12.87
N LEU A 200 18.00 -4.07 -11.80
CA LEU A 200 18.97 -3.70 -10.75
C LEU A 200 20.41 -3.73 -11.25
N GLU A 201 20.77 -4.65 -12.16
CA GLU A 201 22.14 -4.76 -12.67
C GLU A 201 22.55 -3.52 -13.46
N GLU A 202 21.69 -3.04 -14.36
CA GLU A 202 21.96 -1.83 -15.15
C GLU A 202 21.91 -0.56 -14.29
N PHE A 203 20.94 -0.47 -13.37
CA PHE A 203 20.79 0.71 -12.52
C PHE A 203 21.86 0.81 -11.42
N ASN A 204 22.40 -0.32 -10.97
CA ASN A 204 23.44 -0.43 -9.94
C ASN A 204 23.13 0.39 -8.66
N PRO A 205 22.01 0.09 -7.96
CA PRO A 205 21.55 0.86 -6.81
C PRO A 205 22.48 0.73 -5.59
N GLU A 206 22.44 1.74 -4.73
CA GLU A 206 23.14 1.75 -3.43
C GLU A 206 22.18 1.44 -2.27
N LEU A 207 20.87 1.46 -2.53
CA LEU A 207 19.80 1.08 -1.63
C LEU A 207 18.66 0.50 -2.44
N ILE A 208 18.09 -0.60 -1.95
CA ILE A 208 16.88 -1.21 -2.50
C ILE A 208 15.77 -1.09 -1.46
N VAL A 209 14.60 -0.66 -1.87
CA VAL A 209 13.41 -0.58 -1.03
C VAL A 209 12.29 -1.43 -1.64
N LEU A 210 11.81 -2.39 -0.87
CA LEU A 210 10.75 -3.32 -1.24
C LEU A 210 9.48 -3.04 -0.42
N SER A 211 8.33 -3.06 -1.08
CA SER A 211 7.01 -3.10 -0.46
C SER A 211 6.01 -3.80 -1.40
N GLY A 212 4.82 -4.06 -0.87
CA GLY A 212 3.72 -4.69 -1.61
C GLY A 212 3.40 -6.13 -1.22
N LEU A 213 4.18 -6.77 -0.33
CA LEU A 213 3.87 -8.15 0.12
C LEU A 213 2.44 -8.30 0.65
N HIS A 214 1.95 -7.30 1.38
CA HIS A 214 0.59 -7.28 1.93
C HIS A 214 -0.53 -7.35 0.88
N MET A 215 -0.27 -6.88 -0.34
CA MET A 215 -1.24 -6.96 -1.44
C MET A 215 -1.52 -8.42 -1.83
N MET A 216 -0.59 -9.35 -1.58
CA MET A 216 -0.79 -10.77 -1.89
C MET A 216 -1.71 -11.48 -0.89
N GLU A 217 -2.12 -10.84 0.21
CA GLU A 217 -2.90 -11.49 1.27
C GLU A 217 -4.22 -12.06 0.77
N GLY A 218 -4.90 -11.37 -0.16
CA GLY A 218 -6.17 -11.79 -0.76
C GLY A 218 -6.06 -12.92 -1.80
N GLN A 219 -4.85 -13.38 -2.13
CA GLN A 219 -4.63 -14.50 -3.04
C GLN A 219 -4.94 -15.84 -2.39
N GLU A 220 -5.27 -16.85 -3.22
CA GLU A 220 -5.37 -18.23 -2.74
C GLU A 220 -4.07 -18.68 -2.07
N LYS A 221 -4.22 -19.34 -0.93
CA LYS A 221 -3.11 -19.67 -0.03
C LYS A 221 -1.94 -20.36 -0.75
N GLU A 222 -2.22 -21.37 -1.58
CA GLU A 222 -1.18 -22.11 -2.31
C GLU A 222 -0.44 -21.23 -3.33
N MET A 223 -1.16 -20.33 -4.02
CA MET A 223 -0.56 -19.41 -4.98
C MET A 223 0.31 -18.38 -4.25
N ARG A 224 -0.18 -17.85 -3.13
CA ARG A 224 0.54 -16.90 -2.27
C ARG A 224 1.81 -17.50 -1.68
N GLU A 225 1.75 -18.71 -1.13
CA GLU A 225 2.92 -19.41 -0.58
C GLU A 225 3.99 -19.64 -1.66
N LYS A 226 3.58 -20.10 -2.84
CA LYS A 226 4.48 -20.30 -3.97
C LYS A 226 5.12 -18.97 -4.41
N ARG A 227 4.32 -17.92 -4.55
CA ARG A 227 4.80 -16.60 -4.97
C ARG A 227 5.78 -15.99 -3.96
N LEU A 228 5.51 -16.14 -2.66
CA LEU A 228 6.42 -15.69 -1.61
C LEU A 228 7.78 -16.41 -1.68
N GLN A 229 7.78 -17.72 -1.95
CA GLN A 229 9.02 -18.48 -2.14
C GLN A 229 9.81 -17.99 -3.37
N GLU A 230 9.14 -17.75 -4.49
CA GLU A 230 9.74 -17.17 -5.70
C GLU A 230 10.37 -15.80 -5.41
N ILE A 231 9.66 -14.93 -4.69
CA ILE A 231 10.16 -13.61 -4.25
C ILE A 231 11.37 -13.76 -3.32
N GLY A 232 11.34 -14.70 -2.36
CA GLY A 232 12.47 -14.96 -1.47
C GLY A 232 13.73 -15.40 -2.22
N LEU A 233 13.58 -16.21 -3.28
CA LEU A 233 14.68 -16.59 -4.17
C LEU A 233 15.22 -15.39 -4.94
N LEU A 234 14.33 -14.58 -5.55
CA LEU A 234 14.71 -13.36 -6.26
C LEU A 234 15.48 -12.37 -5.37
N ILE A 235 15.03 -12.16 -4.12
CA ILE A 235 15.74 -11.31 -3.16
C ILE A 235 17.11 -11.88 -2.81
N SER A 236 17.22 -13.21 -2.67
CA SER A 236 18.48 -13.88 -2.33
C SER A 236 19.52 -13.85 -3.44
N GLU A 237 19.08 -13.63 -4.69
CA GLU A 237 19.97 -13.45 -5.85
C GLU A 237 20.57 -12.03 -5.92
N ILE A 238 19.99 -11.05 -5.22
CA ILE A 238 20.52 -9.69 -5.14
C ILE A 238 21.84 -9.70 -4.36
N SER A 239 22.81 -8.91 -4.81
CA SER A 239 24.11 -8.78 -4.13
C SER A 239 23.95 -8.40 -2.66
N ASN A 240 24.61 -9.17 -1.77
CA ASN A 240 24.65 -8.92 -0.34
C ASN A 240 25.36 -7.61 0.06
N GLU A 241 25.97 -6.90 -0.88
CA GLU A 241 26.61 -5.61 -0.65
C GLU A 241 25.62 -4.43 -0.64
N VAL A 242 24.43 -4.60 -1.24
CA VAL A 242 23.41 -3.55 -1.31
C VAL A 242 22.37 -3.76 -0.20
N PRO A 243 22.14 -2.79 0.69
CA PRO A 243 21.12 -2.92 1.72
C PRO A 243 19.71 -2.97 1.12
N ILE A 244 18.91 -3.90 1.60
CA ILE A 244 17.50 -4.05 1.25
C ILE A 244 16.63 -3.64 2.45
N HIS A 245 15.74 -2.68 2.24
CA HIS A 245 14.72 -2.29 3.20
C HIS A 245 13.37 -2.86 2.78
N LEU A 246 12.66 -3.49 3.71
CA LEU A 246 11.29 -3.96 3.52
C LEU A 246 10.30 -3.05 4.28
N GLU A 247 9.42 -2.37 3.56
CA GLU A 247 8.29 -1.65 4.17
C GLU A 247 7.07 -2.58 4.24
N LEU A 248 6.70 -2.97 5.45
CA LEU A 248 5.48 -3.72 5.75
C LEU A 248 4.31 -2.77 6.01
N ALA A 249 3.12 -3.19 5.63
CA ALA A 249 1.88 -2.44 5.87
C ALA A 249 0.70 -3.41 5.90
N SER A 250 -0.38 -3.05 6.60
CA SER A 250 -1.75 -3.57 6.40
C SER A 250 -1.86 -5.09 6.20
N MET A 251 -1.37 -5.86 7.17
CA MET A 251 -1.47 -7.33 7.19
C MET A 251 -2.54 -7.79 8.18
N THR A 252 -3.30 -8.83 7.84
CA THR A 252 -4.38 -9.37 8.70
C THR A 252 -4.40 -10.90 8.82
N ASP A 253 -3.62 -11.62 8.01
CA ASP A 253 -3.47 -13.08 8.03
C ASP A 253 -2.22 -13.51 8.85
N PRO A 254 -2.41 -14.15 10.03
CA PRO A 254 -1.29 -14.53 10.90
C PRO A 254 -0.40 -15.61 10.29
N ALA A 255 -0.96 -16.52 9.47
CA ALA A 255 -0.17 -17.55 8.82
C ALA A 255 0.73 -16.92 7.77
N TYR A 256 0.21 -15.98 6.99
CA TYR A 256 1.00 -15.29 5.98
C TYR A 256 2.08 -14.39 6.59
N MET A 257 1.77 -13.67 7.67
CA MET A 257 2.78 -12.92 8.42
C MET A 257 3.89 -13.85 8.92
N THR A 258 3.54 -15.03 9.45
CA THR A 258 4.52 -16.03 9.88
C THR A 258 5.45 -16.45 8.73
N ASP A 259 4.91 -16.66 7.53
CA ASP A 259 5.70 -16.97 6.35
C ASP A 259 6.68 -15.84 5.99
N ILE A 260 6.23 -14.58 6.02
CA ILE A 260 7.09 -13.40 5.78
C ILE A 260 8.21 -13.32 6.83
N LEU A 261 7.90 -13.52 8.11
CA LEU A 261 8.88 -13.51 9.21
C LEU A 261 9.98 -14.55 9.00
N HIS A 262 9.64 -15.74 8.51
CA HIS A 262 10.60 -16.83 8.34
C HIS A 262 11.34 -16.81 6.99
N GLN A 263 10.71 -16.34 5.92
CA GLN A 263 11.25 -16.42 4.57
C GLN A 263 11.92 -15.12 4.10
N ILE A 264 11.40 -13.95 4.52
CA ILE A 264 11.82 -12.65 3.98
C ILE A 264 12.66 -11.84 4.98
N LEU A 265 12.23 -11.74 6.24
CA LEU A 265 12.96 -10.92 7.22
C LEU A 265 14.45 -11.31 7.37
N PRO A 266 14.83 -12.61 7.38
CA PRO A 266 16.23 -13.01 7.51
C PRO A 266 17.12 -12.62 6.32
N ILE A 267 16.53 -12.26 5.18
CA ILE A 267 17.26 -11.95 3.93
C ILE A 267 17.22 -10.45 3.57
N VAL A 268 16.62 -9.60 4.41
CA VAL A 268 16.66 -8.13 4.27
C VAL A 268 17.50 -7.48 5.36
N ASN A 269 17.91 -6.22 5.17
CA ASN A 269 18.80 -5.50 6.09
C ASN A 269 18.05 -4.52 7.00
N SER A 270 16.84 -4.13 6.61
CA SER A 270 16.04 -3.14 7.33
C SER A 270 14.56 -3.45 7.13
N VAL A 271 13.74 -3.10 8.13
CA VAL A 271 12.29 -3.23 8.09
C VAL A 271 11.64 -1.96 8.60
N GLY A 272 10.59 -1.51 7.92
CA GLY A 272 9.72 -0.41 8.32
C GLY A 272 8.29 -0.93 8.52
N LEU A 273 7.62 -0.43 9.56
CA LEU A 273 6.27 -0.86 9.98
C LEU A 273 5.70 0.10 11.04
N ASN A 274 4.37 0.08 11.23
CA ASN A 274 3.70 0.85 12.29
C ASN A 274 3.37 -0.02 13.52
N GLU A 275 2.67 0.54 14.50
CA GLU A 275 2.29 -0.14 15.73
C GLU A 275 1.34 -1.35 15.53
N GLN A 276 0.45 -1.30 14.53
CA GLN A 276 -0.46 -2.39 14.20
C GLN A 276 0.33 -3.58 13.66
N GLU A 277 1.19 -3.36 12.66
CA GLU A 277 2.04 -4.43 12.13
C GLU A 277 3.04 -4.94 13.19
N LEU A 278 3.58 -4.08 14.05
CA LEU A 278 4.49 -4.51 15.13
C LEU A 278 3.81 -5.48 16.10
N LEU A 279 2.60 -5.14 16.55
CA LEU A 279 1.83 -6.02 17.43
C LEU A 279 1.44 -7.30 16.70
N PHE A 280 1.04 -7.19 15.43
CA PHE A 280 0.64 -8.33 14.62
C PHE A 280 1.79 -9.32 14.36
N ILE A 281 3.00 -8.81 14.14
CA ILE A 281 4.24 -9.62 14.09
C ILE A 281 4.42 -10.40 15.40
N SER A 282 4.26 -9.75 16.55
CA SER A 282 4.37 -10.43 17.84
C SER A 282 3.29 -11.51 18.02
N GLN A 283 2.04 -11.19 17.68
CA GLN A 283 0.92 -12.14 17.76
C GLN A 283 1.18 -13.37 16.88
N SER A 284 1.65 -13.16 15.64
CA SER A 284 1.88 -14.21 14.65
C SER A 284 3.09 -15.08 15.01
N GLY A 285 4.21 -14.45 15.38
CA GLY A 285 5.46 -15.14 15.73
C GLY A 285 5.57 -15.58 17.20
N LEU A 286 4.49 -15.48 17.99
CA LEU A 286 4.45 -15.80 19.42
C LEU A 286 5.50 -15.04 20.25
N GLY A 287 5.71 -13.76 19.92
CA GLY A 287 6.62 -12.85 20.59
C GLY A 287 6.10 -12.25 21.91
N PRO A 288 6.83 -11.27 22.46
CA PRO A 288 6.41 -10.53 23.66
C PRO A 288 5.04 -9.86 23.50
N TYR A 289 4.16 -10.02 24.48
CA TYR A 289 2.80 -9.46 24.45
C TYR A 289 1.90 -9.99 23.32
N SER A 290 2.21 -11.16 22.75
CA SER A 290 1.42 -11.83 21.70
C SER A 290 -0.05 -12.11 22.09
N SER A 291 -0.38 -12.16 23.38
CA SER A 291 -1.76 -12.32 23.85
C SER A 291 -2.57 -11.02 23.90
N GLN A 292 -1.94 -9.86 23.67
CA GLN A 292 -2.62 -8.57 23.65
C GLN A 292 -3.40 -8.43 22.35
N ALA A 293 -4.72 -8.20 22.44
CA ALA A 293 -5.58 -8.11 21.25
C ALA A 293 -5.34 -6.82 20.43
N SER A 294 -5.16 -5.69 21.11
CA SER A 294 -4.91 -4.38 20.48
C SER A 294 -4.15 -3.47 21.45
N TRP A 295 -3.59 -2.37 20.94
CA TRP A 295 -3.10 -1.29 21.80
C TRP A 295 -4.28 -0.58 22.49
N ASP A 296 -4.11 -0.22 23.77
CA ASP A 296 -5.07 0.59 24.52
C ASP A 296 -4.60 2.04 24.53
N GLY A 297 -4.98 2.78 23.48
CA GLY A 297 -4.47 4.13 23.24
C GLY A 297 -3.04 4.14 22.68
N ILE A 298 -2.19 5.02 23.21
CA ILE A 298 -0.81 5.19 22.73
C ILE A 298 0.01 3.94 23.10
N PRO A 299 0.71 3.30 22.15
CA PRO A 299 1.57 2.15 22.44
C PRO A 299 2.62 2.46 23.50
N ASP A 300 2.75 1.58 24.50
CA ASP A 300 3.78 1.71 25.53
C ASP A 300 5.18 1.51 24.93
N VAL A 301 6.07 2.47 25.16
CA VAL A 301 7.42 2.49 24.59
C VAL A 301 8.24 1.26 25.01
N GLY A 302 8.06 0.77 26.24
CA GLY A 302 8.73 -0.43 26.75
C GLY A 302 8.28 -1.67 25.98
N LYS A 303 6.96 -1.86 25.84
CA LYS A 303 6.39 -2.96 25.06
C LYS A 303 6.83 -2.94 23.60
N VAL A 304 6.79 -1.76 22.96
CA VAL A 304 7.27 -1.57 21.59
C VAL A 304 8.74 -1.99 21.48
N SER A 305 9.58 -1.54 22.40
CA SER A 305 11.02 -1.85 22.42
C SER A 305 11.30 -3.33 22.61
N ASP A 306 10.55 -4.01 23.49
CA ASP A 306 10.68 -5.45 23.72
C ASP A 306 10.36 -6.27 22.47
N ILE A 307 9.31 -5.90 21.73
CA ILE A 307 8.94 -6.58 20.48
C ILE A 307 10.01 -6.35 19.41
N ILE A 308 10.48 -5.10 19.25
CA ILE A 308 11.57 -4.79 18.29
C ILE A 308 12.83 -5.57 18.64
N PHE A 309 13.22 -5.60 19.92
CA PHE A 309 14.38 -6.35 20.38
C PHE A 309 14.24 -7.84 20.08
N TRP A 310 13.08 -8.43 20.40
CA TRP A 310 12.79 -9.83 20.08
C TRP A 310 12.84 -10.10 18.57
N MET A 311 12.27 -9.24 17.75
CA MET A 311 12.27 -9.37 16.29
C MET A 311 13.72 -9.38 15.74
N LEU A 312 14.56 -8.45 16.20
CA LEU A 312 15.97 -8.39 15.81
C LEU A 312 16.76 -9.63 16.28
N GLN A 313 16.45 -10.19 17.45
CA GLN A 313 17.12 -11.40 17.96
C GLN A 313 16.75 -12.68 17.20
N ASN A 314 15.51 -12.78 16.70
CA ASN A 314 15.00 -14.02 16.11
C ASN A 314 15.03 -14.02 14.58
N TYR A 315 14.90 -12.85 13.96
CA TYR A 315 14.77 -12.71 12.50
C TYR A 315 15.76 -11.71 11.90
N GLY A 316 16.51 -10.97 12.72
CA GLY A 316 17.55 -10.08 12.26
C GLY A 316 18.73 -10.84 11.65
N ARG A 317 19.28 -10.27 10.58
CA ARG A 317 20.49 -10.76 9.92
C ARG A 317 21.77 -10.38 10.68
#